data_AF-A0A1F2TKE7-F1
#
_entry.id   AF-A0A1F2TKE7-F1
#
_cell.length_a   1.000
_cell.length_b   1.000
_cell.length_c   1.000
_cell.angle_alpha   90.00
_cell.angle_beta   90.00
_cell.angle_gamma   90.00
#
_symmetry.space_group_name_H-M   'P 1'
#
loop_
_entity.id
_entity.type
_entity.pdbx_description
1 polymer ?
#
loop_
_entity_poly.entity_id
_entity_poly.type
_entity_poly.pdbx_seq_one_letter_code
_entity_poly.pdbx_strand_id
1 'polypeptide(L)'
;MMVECTRYRTSIQELVDGTLGPIRRAELDLHLDQCDGCRALASDLQAIHDAAASLEPLEPPGAVWMQIAGRLRQEGRVSAPSIVRATPRHRAVLLALAAALVLAIGASILLLLPEFRATREQAGQATTGEGNATDDVTVQSVEAEFRLAEQHYQNAINKLEQAAKLDQAAAGGGIDPQTAAVLQKNLQVIDQAIAESRAALRSEPQSAPARDSLFDALKRKVTLLQDTIALMNEMRKGNPAGGAQLVEGLNKS
;
A
#
# COMPACT_ATOMS: atom_id res chain seq x y z
N MET A 1 -11.56 26.55 -28.29
CA MET A 1 -10.81 27.05 -27.11
C MET A 1 -11.34 26.55 -25.75
N MET A 2 -12.48 25.85 -25.67
CA MET A 2 -13.00 25.25 -24.41
C MET A 2 -12.61 23.77 -24.19
N VAL A 3 -12.32 23.01 -25.25
CA VAL A 3 -12.04 21.56 -25.17
C VAL A 3 -10.65 21.25 -24.58
N GLU A 4 -9.67 22.12 -24.82
CA GLU A 4 -8.30 22.00 -24.28
C GLU A 4 -8.27 22.12 -22.75
N CYS A 5 -9.10 23.00 -22.16
CA CYS A 5 -9.06 23.26 -20.71
C CYS A 5 -9.47 22.04 -19.86
N THR A 6 -10.38 21.20 -20.36
CA THR A 6 -10.80 19.98 -19.66
C THR A 6 -9.64 19.00 -19.46
N ARG A 7 -8.70 18.95 -20.41
CA ARG A 7 -7.50 18.09 -20.33
C ARG A 7 -6.59 18.51 -19.17
N TYR A 8 -6.48 19.82 -18.92
CA TYR A 8 -5.59 20.36 -17.89
C TYR A 8 -6.16 20.28 -16.48
N ARG A 9 -7.46 19.98 -16.30
CA ARG A 9 -8.08 19.90 -14.98
C ARG A 9 -7.40 18.89 -14.05
N THR A 10 -7.06 17.71 -14.57
CA THR A 10 -6.33 16.69 -13.80
C THR A 10 -4.92 17.15 -13.48
N SER A 11 -4.22 17.81 -14.42
CA SER A 11 -2.87 18.32 -14.19
C SER A 11 -2.84 19.43 -13.13
N ILE A 12 -3.87 20.27 -13.05
CA ILE A 12 -4.00 21.29 -11.99
C ILE A 12 -4.19 20.62 -10.62
N GLN A 13 -4.98 19.56 -10.52
CA GLN A 13 -5.12 18.79 -9.27
C GLN A 13 -3.80 18.15 -8.85
N GLU A 14 -3.13 17.46 -9.77
CA GLU A 14 -1.80 16.88 -9.53
C GLU A 14 -0.75 17.94 -9.16
N LEU A 15 -0.86 19.17 -9.69
CA LEU A 15 0.01 20.29 -9.34
C LEU A 15 -0.17 20.68 -7.87
N VAL A 16 -1.41 20.87 -7.43
CA VAL A 16 -1.75 21.24 -6.04
C VAL A 16 -1.37 20.13 -5.07
N ASP A 17 -1.58 18.87 -5.43
CA ASP A 17 -1.21 17.71 -4.62
C ASP A 17 0.32 17.43 -4.61
N GLY A 18 1.11 18.19 -5.39
CA GLY A 18 2.57 18.03 -5.48
C GLY A 18 3.03 16.76 -6.22
N THR A 19 2.13 16.08 -6.93
CA THR A 19 2.41 14.81 -7.64
C THR A 19 2.73 15.02 -9.13
N LEU A 20 2.57 16.24 -9.64
CA LEU A 20 2.85 16.56 -11.04
C LEU A 20 4.36 16.52 -11.35
N GLY A 21 4.74 15.68 -12.31
CA GLY A 21 6.11 15.59 -12.82
C GLY A 21 6.55 16.85 -13.59
N PRO A 22 7.86 17.10 -13.72
CA PRO A 22 8.40 18.36 -14.25
C PRO A 22 8.03 18.64 -15.71
N ILE A 23 7.95 17.60 -16.56
CA ILE A 23 7.59 17.74 -17.97
C ILE A 23 6.14 18.21 -18.13
N ARG A 24 5.21 17.57 -17.42
CA ARG A 24 3.80 17.95 -17.45
C ARG A 24 3.55 19.30 -16.79
N ARG A 25 4.34 19.66 -15.77
CA ARG A 25 4.29 21.00 -15.16
C ARG A 25 4.63 22.08 -16.19
N ALA A 26 5.71 21.93 -16.96
CA ALA A 26 6.06 22.89 -18.00
C ALA A 26 4.97 23.03 -19.10
N GLU A 27 4.33 21.92 -19.48
CA GLU A 27 3.19 21.96 -20.42
C GLU A 27 1.98 22.69 -19.82
N LEU A 28 1.68 22.44 -18.54
CA LEU A 28 0.59 23.12 -17.83
C LEU A 28 0.88 24.61 -17.68
N ASP A 29 2.10 25.01 -17.33
CA ASP A 29 2.49 26.41 -17.15
C ASP A 29 2.28 27.21 -18.46
N LEU A 30 2.64 26.63 -19.62
CA LEU A 30 2.39 27.25 -20.93
C LEU A 30 0.89 27.52 -21.17
N HIS A 31 0.02 26.60 -20.72
CA HIS A 31 -1.43 26.80 -20.83
C HIS A 31 -1.93 27.82 -19.81
N LEU A 32 -1.42 27.77 -18.58
CA LEU A 32 -1.75 28.72 -17.52
C LEU A 32 -1.36 30.14 -17.91
N ASP A 33 -0.32 30.36 -18.71
CA ASP A 33 0.04 31.69 -19.24
C ASP A 33 -1.01 32.26 -20.20
N GLN A 34 -1.81 31.41 -20.84
CA GLN A 34 -2.75 31.80 -21.90
C GLN A 34 -4.22 31.72 -21.48
N CYS A 35 -4.54 31.11 -20.33
CA CYS A 35 -5.91 30.84 -19.92
C CYS A 35 -6.24 31.34 -18.50
N ASP A 36 -6.99 32.44 -18.41
CA ASP A 36 -7.46 33.01 -17.13
C ASP A 36 -8.32 32.05 -16.31
N GLY A 37 -9.20 31.27 -16.97
CA GLY A 37 -10.08 30.33 -16.28
C GLY A 37 -9.31 29.21 -15.57
N CYS A 38 -8.26 28.68 -16.21
CA CYS A 38 -7.41 27.66 -15.60
C CYS A 38 -6.53 28.24 -14.49
N ARG A 39 -6.07 29.49 -14.62
CA ARG A 39 -5.37 30.20 -13.52
C ARG A 39 -6.26 30.40 -12.30
N ALA A 40 -7.49 30.85 -12.51
CA ALA A 40 -8.46 31.01 -11.43
C ALA A 40 -8.73 29.67 -10.72
N LEU A 41 -8.97 28.60 -11.47
CA LEU A 41 -9.15 27.27 -10.91
C LEU A 41 -7.93 26.78 -10.10
N ALA A 42 -6.72 26.98 -10.62
CA ALA A 42 -5.50 26.60 -9.91
C ALA A 42 -5.34 27.38 -8.60
N SER A 43 -5.62 28.69 -8.62
CA SER A 43 -5.59 29.54 -7.43
C SER A 43 -6.64 29.11 -6.40
N ASP A 44 -7.86 28.80 -6.83
CA ASP A 44 -8.94 28.36 -5.93
C ASP A 44 -8.58 27.04 -5.25
N LEU A 45 -8.05 26.07 -6.00
CA LEU A 45 -7.61 24.78 -5.45
C LEU A 45 -6.42 24.94 -4.51
N GLN A 46 -5.47 25.81 -4.83
CA GLN A 46 -4.35 26.11 -3.93
C GLN A 46 -4.84 26.73 -2.62
N ALA A 47 -5.80 27.66 -2.68
CA ALA A 47 -6.38 28.27 -1.48
C ALA A 47 -7.08 27.23 -0.58
N ILE A 48 -7.79 26.27 -1.18
CA ILE A 48 -8.41 25.16 -0.44
C ILE A 48 -7.34 24.27 0.19
N HIS A 49 -6.29 23.93 -0.55
CA HIS A 49 -5.18 23.11 -0.06
C HIS A 49 -4.48 23.79 1.13
N ASP A 50 -4.19 25.09 1.03
CA ASP A 50 -3.53 25.84 2.10
C ASP A 50 -4.43 25.97 3.34
N ALA A 51 -5.74 26.17 3.15
CA ALA A 51 -6.70 26.16 4.25
C ALA A 51 -6.76 24.78 4.93
N ALA A 52 -6.77 23.70 4.16
CA ALA A 52 -6.73 22.34 4.71
C ALA A 52 -5.40 22.05 5.45
N ALA A 53 -4.28 22.51 4.91
CA ALA A 53 -2.96 22.37 5.52
C ALA A 53 -2.80 23.16 6.83
N SER A 54 -3.61 24.21 7.02
CA SER A 54 -3.63 24.99 8.27
C SER A 54 -4.38 24.30 9.43
N LEU A 55 -5.11 23.22 9.15
CA LEU A 55 -5.81 22.46 10.17
C LEU A 55 -4.82 21.72 11.08
N GLU A 56 -5.23 21.52 12.33
CA GLU A 56 -4.40 20.78 13.28
C GLU A 56 -4.18 19.34 12.79
N PRO A 57 -2.92 18.87 12.71
CA PRO A 57 -2.62 17.52 12.26
C PRO A 57 -3.24 16.49 13.21
N LEU A 58 -4.09 15.61 12.69
CA LEU A 58 -4.52 14.43 13.44
C LEU A 58 -3.39 13.42 13.47
N GLU A 59 -2.86 13.15 14.66
CA GLU A 59 -1.85 12.12 14.87
C GLU A 59 -2.55 10.76 15.01
N PRO A 60 -2.40 9.83 14.06
CA PRO A 60 -3.05 8.54 14.15
C PRO A 60 -2.42 7.69 15.27
N PRO A 61 -3.19 6.81 15.93
CA PRO A 61 -2.66 5.97 17.00
C PRO A 61 -1.48 5.11 16.54
N GLY A 62 -0.44 4.99 17.37
CA GLY A 62 0.79 4.26 17.02
C GLY A 62 0.58 2.78 16.62
N ALA A 63 -0.50 2.15 17.11
CA ALA A 63 -0.88 0.79 16.71
C ALA A 63 -1.18 0.68 15.20
N VAL A 64 -1.80 1.70 14.61
CA VAL A 64 -2.12 1.74 13.18
C VAL A 64 -0.83 1.79 12.36
N TRP A 65 0.14 2.62 12.78
CA TRP A 65 1.45 2.68 12.13
C TRP A 65 2.20 1.35 12.21
N MET A 66 2.13 0.66 13.35
CA MET A 66 2.77 -0.65 13.52
C MET A 66 2.15 -1.71 12.61
N GLN A 67 0.83 -1.70 12.43
CA GLN A 67 0.13 -2.59 11.50
C GLN A 67 0.51 -2.30 10.04
N ILE A 68 0.52 -1.03 9.63
CA ILE A 68 0.93 -0.62 8.28
C ILE A 68 2.39 -1.00 8.02
N ALA A 69 3.29 -0.70 8.96
CA ALA A 69 4.70 -1.06 8.84
C ALA A 69 4.89 -2.59 8.82
N GLY A 70 4.08 -3.34 9.56
CA GLY A 70 4.02 -4.81 9.48
C GLY A 70 3.64 -5.31 8.09
N ARG A 71 2.55 -4.79 7.52
CA ARG A 71 2.06 -5.14 6.18
C ARG A 71 3.07 -4.78 5.09
N LEU A 72 3.65 -3.58 5.13
CA LEU A 72 4.67 -3.14 4.16
C LEU A 72 5.94 -4.00 4.21
N ARG A 73 6.31 -4.54 5.39
CA ARG A 73 7.41 -5.51 5.50
C ARG A 73 7.06 -6.86 4.90
N GLN A 74 5.82 -7.33 5.07
CA GLN A 74 5.34 -8.58 4.47
C GLN A 74 5.29 -8.48 2.94
N GLU A 75 4.88 -7.33 2.41
CA GLU A 75 4.89 -7.03 0.97
C GLU A 75 6.30 -6.79 0.40
N GLY A 76 7.35 -6.81 1.25
CA GLY A 76 8.73 -6.54 0.82
C GLY A 76 9.00 -5.10 0.38
N ARG A 77 8.06 -4.18 0.64
CA ARG A 77 8.17 -2.76 0.27
C ARG A 77 9.04 -1.95 1.23
N VAL A 78 9.22 -2.47 2.44
CA VAL A 78 10.09 -1.88 3.46
C VAL A 78 10.93 -3.00 4.08
N SER A 79 12.25 -2.87 4.02
CA SER A 79 13.16 -3.77 4.73
C SER A 79 13.22 -3.37 6.20
N ALA A 80 13.15 -4.36 7.10
CA ALA A 80 13.49 -4.11 8.50
C ALA A 80 14.94 -3.57 8.55
N PRO A 81 15.26 -2.59 9.43
CA PRO A 81 16.64 -2.21 9.65
C PRO A 81 17.40 -3.48 10.02
N SER A 82 18.40 -3.83 9.20
CA SER A 82 19.28 -4.93 9.51
C SER A 82 20.08 -4.52 10.73
N ILE A 83 19.58 -4.87 11.91
CA ILE A 83 20.37 -4.84 13.12
C ILE A 83 21.42 -5.92 12.88
N VAL A 84 22.57 -5.53 12.33
CA VAL A 84 23.73 -6.39 12.23
C VAL A 84 24.04 -6.76 13.67
N ARG A 85 23.52 -7.91 14.11
CA ARG A 85 23.93 -8.54 15.36
C ARG A 85 25.38 -8.90 15.12
N ALA A 86 26.28 -7.97 15.46
CA ALA A 86 27.71 -8.23 15.55
C ALA A 86 27.83 -9.51 16.36
N THR A 87 28.26 -10.59 15.70
CA THR A 87 28.22 -11.90 16.32
C THR A 87 29.05 -11.84 17.59
N PRO A 88 28.57 -12.40 18.70
CA PRO A 88 29.30 -12.36 19.97
C PRO A 88 30.67 -13.02 19.86
N ARG A 89 30.92 -13.81 18.81
CA ARG A 89 32.23 -14.38 18.46
C ARG A 89 33.26 -13.36 18.03
N HIS A 90 32.93 -12.35 17.20
CA HIS A 90 33.91 -11.31 16.86
C HIS A 90 34.22 -10.41 18.05
N ARG A 91 33.21 -10.10 18.88
CA ARG A 91 33.44 -9.42 20.16
C ARG A 91 34.24 -10.29 21.12
N ALA A 92 34.01 -11.60 21.20
CA ALA A 92 34.79 -12.51 22.03
C ALA A 92 36.23 -12.69 21.54
N VAL A 93 36.49 -12.70 20.23
CA VAL A 93 37.85 -12.75 19.66
C VAL A 93 38.58 -11.42 19.87
N LEU A 94 37.91 -10.28 19.69
CA LEU A 94 38.47 -8.97 20.00
C LEU A 94 38.67 -8.77 21.51
N LEU A 95 37.76 -9.27 22.35
CA LEU A 95 37.92 -9.30 23.80
C LEU A 95 38.99 -10.29 24.24
N ALA A 96 39.23 -11.38 23.51
CA ALA A 96 40.32 -12.32 23.79
C ALA A 96 41.68 -11.75 23.39
N LEU A 97 41.77 -11.00 22.27
CA LEU A 97 42.95 -10.22 21.90
C LEU A 97 43.20 -9.07 22.89
N ALA A 98 42.15 -8.37 23.30
CA ALA A 98 42.22 -7.37 24.35
C ALA A 98 42.58 -8.00 25.71
N ALA A 99 42.07 -9.19 26.04
CA ALA A 99 42.43 -9.93 27.23
C ALA A 99 43.87 -10.44 27.17
N ALA A 100 44.39 -10.83 26.00
CA ALA A 100 45.80 -11.17 25.83
C ALA A 100 46.71 -9.94 26.00
N LEU A 101 46.31 -8.78 25.46
CA LEU A 101 47.00 -7.51 25.68
C LEU A 101 46.89 -7.04 27.13
N VAL A 102 45.73 -7.16 27.77
CA VAL A 102 45.50 -6.83 29.19
C VAL A 102 46.15 -7.86 30.10
N LEU A 103 46.36 -9.12 29.71
CA LEU A 103 47.16 -10.08 30.45
C LEU A 103 48.65 -9.85 30.25
N ALA A 104 49.09 -9.34 29.10
CA ALA A 104 50.49 -8.94 28.89
C ALA A 104 50.82 -7.64 29.66
N ILE A 105 49.95 -6.63 29.55
CA ILE A 105 50.03 -5.36 30.31
C ILE A 105 49.74 -5.62 31.79
N GLY A 106 48.79 -6.50 32.09
CA GLY A 106 48.39 -6.93 33.43
C GLY A 106 49.43 -7.80 34.10
N ALA A 107 50.16 -8.66 33.40
CA ALA A 107 51.36 -9.33 33.95
C ALA A 107 52.47 -8.32 34.23
N SER A 108 52.60 -7.28 33.40
CA SER A 108 53.50 -6.16 33.65
C SER A 108 53.08 -5.26 34.83
N ILE A 109 51.79 -5.25 35.20
CA ILE A 109 51.22 -4.45 36.30
C ILE A 109 51.03 -5.27 37.59
N LEU A 110 50.71 -6.57 37.51
CA LEU A 110 50.66 -7.52 38.64
C LEU A 110 52.04 -7.81 39.23
N LEU A 111 53.11 -7.69 38.43
CA LEU A 111 54.48 -7.71 38.94
C LEU A 111 54.86 -6.41 39.67
N LEU A 112 54.08 -5.33 39.55
CA LEU A 112 54.43 -4.02 40.09
C LEU A 112 53.51 -3.46 41.18
N LEU A 113 52.29 -3.98 41.43
CA LEU A 113 51.49 -3.55 42.58
C LEU A 113 50.60 -4.68 43.14
N PRO A 114 50.79 -5.10 44.41
CA PRO A 114 49.80 -5.85 45.16
C PRO A 114 48.78 -4.88 45.78
N GLU A 115 47.63 -5.42 46.18
CA GLU A 115 46.53 -4.76 46.90
C GLU A 115 45.58 -3.92 46.02
N PHE A 116 44.44 -4.51 45.63
CA PHE A 116 43.08 -4.00 45.88
C PHE A 116 42.05 -4.79 45.05
N ARG A 117 41.44 -5.79 45.69
CA ARG A 117 40.21 -6.48 45.25
C ARG A 117 39.01 -5.94 46.02
N ALA A 118 37.83 -6.20 45.46
CA ALA A 118 36.47 -5.87 45.91
C ALA A 118 36.03 -4.49 45.42
N THR A 119 34.87 -4.28 44.80
CA THR A 119 33.56 -4.95 44.89
C THR A 119 32.71 -4.46 43.70
N ARG A 120 31.74 -5.25 43.20
CA ARG A 120 30.34 -4.81 42.97
C ARG A 120 29.57 -5.82 42.10
N GLU A 121 28.80 -6.65 42.80
CA GLU A 121 27.71 -7.49 42.28
C GLU A 121 26.45 -6.65 42.02
N GLN A 122 25.89 -6.86 40.83
CA GLN A 122 24.47 -7.03 40.46
C GLN A 122 23.37 -6.10 41.04
N ALA A 123 22.78 -5.32 40.13
CA ALA A 123 21.44 -4.72 40.27
C ALA A 123 20.44 -5.53 39.43
N GLY A 124 19.32 -5.92 40.02
CA GLY A 124 18.16 -6.48 39.34
C GLY A 124 16.92 -5.64 39.66
N GLN A 125 16.13 -5.32 38.64
CA GLN A 125 14.72 -4.96 38.83
C GLN A 125 13.94 -5.22 37.53
N ALA A 126 12.89 -6.03 37.65
CA ALA A 126 11.81 -6.17 36.71
C ALA A 126 10.64 -5.29 37.16
N THR A 127 9.90 -4.71 36.21
CA THR A 127 8.61 -4.07 36.50
C THR A 127 7.64 -4.45 35.38
N THR A 128 6.58 -5.17 35.76
CA THR A 128 5.36 -5.43 35.01
C THR A 128 4.43 -4.23 35.12
N GLY A 129 3.78 -3.84 34.02
CA GLY A 129 2.69 -2.87 33.99
C GLY A 129 1.56 -3.35 33.09
N GLU A 130 0.46 -3.82 33.69
CA GLU A 130 -0.91 -3.66 33.19
C GLU A 130 -1.23 -2.16 33.09
N GLY A 131 -2.11 -1.62 32.26
CA GLY A 131 -3.14 -2.10 31.34
C GLY A 131 -3.98 -0.85 31.00
N ASN A 132 -4.59 -0.76 29.82
CA ASN A 132 -5.68 0.19 29.58
C ASN A 132 -6.57 -0.30 28.45
N ALA A 133 -7.81 -0.60 28.79
CA ALA A 133 -8.88 -0.96 27.87
C ALA A 133 -9.98 0.09 28.00
N THR A 134 -10.04 0.96 26.99
CA THR A 134 -11.20 1.72 26.51
C THR A 134 -10.96 1.78 24.99
N ASP A 135 -11.86 1.39 24.10
CA ASP A 135 -13.23 1.81 23.99
C ASP A 135 -14.09 0.78 23.27
N ASP A 136 -15.34 0.71 23.73
CA ASP A 136 -16.48 0.05 23.13
C ASP A 136 -16.86 0.74 21.80
N VAL A 137 -16.12 0.45 20.73
CA VAL A 137 -16.67 0.55 19.38
C VAL A 137 -17.48 -0.71 19.17
N THR A 138 -18.79 -0.61 19.36
CA THR A 138 -19.72 -1.72 19.21
C THR A 138 -19.43 -2.48 17.91
N VAL A 139 -19.11 -3.76 18.00
CA VAL A 139 -18.82 -4.64 16.84
C VAL A 139 -19.91 -4.56 15.75
N GLN A 140 -21.12 -4.18 16.12
CA GLN A 140 -22.25 -3.94 15.22
C GLN A 140 -22.04 -2.78 14.23
N SER A 141 -21.30 -1.71 14.59
CA SER A 141 -21.04 -0.59 13.68
C SER A 141 -20.03 -0.96 12.60
N VAL A 142 -18.95 -1.66 12.97
CA VAL A 142 -17.91 -2.15 12.04
C VAL A 142 -18.50 -3.15 11.03
N GLU A 143 -19.40 -4.02 11.48
CA GLU A 143 -20.10 -4.96 10.60
C GLU A 143 -21.09 -4.27 9.65
N ALA A 144 -21.71 -3.17 10.08
CA ALA A 144 -22.58 -2.38 9.21
C ALA A 144 -21.79 -1.63 8.13
N GLU A 145 -20.68 -1.00 8.49
CA GLU A 145 -19.77 -0.33 7.55
C GLU A 145 -19.16 -1.31 6.54
N PHE A 146 -18.77 -2.50 7.00
CA PHE A 146 -18.28 -3.57 6.13
C PHE A 146 -19.31 -3.98 5.08
N ARG A 147 -20.55 -4.26 5.51
CA ARG A 147 -21.64 -4.64 4.60
C ARG A 147 -21.97 -3.55 3.59
N LEU A 148 -21.95 -2.28 4.02
CA LEU A 148 -22.13 -1.14 3.13
C LEU A 148 -21.04 -1.13 2.05
N ALA A 149 -19.77 -1.27 2.44
CA ALA A 149 -18.65 -1.30 1.51
C ALA A 149 -18.74 -2.50 0.54
N GLU A 150 -19.08 -3.70 1.02
CA GLU A 150 -19.31 -4.86 0.15
C GLU A 150 -20.41 -4.58 -0.89
N GLN A 151 -21.52 -3.97 -0.46
CA GLN A 151 -22.62 -3.63 -1.36
C GLN A 151 -22.18 -2.64 -2.44
N HIS A 152 -21.35 -1.65 -2.10
CA HIS A 152 -20.79 -0.72 -3.08
C HIS A 152 -19.93 -1.43 -4.13
N TYR A 153 -19.06 -2.35 -3.71
CA TYR A 153 -18.25 -3.16 -4.63
C TYR A 153 -19.11 -4.04 -5.52
N GLN A 154 -20.12 -4.72 -4.96
CA GLN A 154 -21.00 -5.59 -5.73
C GLN A 154 -21.78 -4.81 -6.80
N ASN A 155 -22.27 -3.62 -6.45
CA ASN A 155 -22.94 -2.73 -7.41
C ASN A 155 -21.99 -2.28 -8.54
N ALA A 156 -20.73 -1.97 -8.23
CA ALA A 156 -19.73 -1.62 -9.22
C ALA A 156 -19.41 -2.80 -10.15
N ILE A 157 -19.19 -3.99 -9.59
CA ILE A 157 -18.94 -5.23 -10.34
C ILE A 157 -20.09 -5.53 -11.29
N ASN A 158 -21.34 -5.47 -10.83
CA ASN A 158 -22.51 -5.74 -11.67
C ASN A 158 -22.58 -4.79 -12.88
N LYS A 159 -22.30 -3.50 -12.67
CA LYS A 159 -22.27 -2.49 -13.75
C LYS A 159 -21.14 -2.77 -14.75
N LEU A 160 -19.95 -3.13 -14.26
CA LEU A 160 -18.80 -3.47 -15.10
C LEU A 160 -19.02 -4.76 -15.89
N GLU A 161 -19.59 -5.80 -15.28
CA GLU A 161 -19.94 -7.03 -16.00
C GLU A 161 -20.97 -6.77 -17.10
N GLN A 162 -21.95 -5.89 -16.85
CA GLN A 162 -22.94 -5.52 -17.86
C GLN A 162 -22.29 -4.72 -18.99
N ALA A 163 -21.42 -3.76 -18.68
CA ALA A 163 -20.66 -3.01 -19.68
C ALA A 163 -19.77 -3.95 -20.54
N ALA A 164 -19.04 -4.86 -19.90
CA ALA A 164 -18.20 -5.84 -20.59
C ALA A 164 -19.01 -6.74 -21.54
N LYS A 165 -20.19 -7.22 -21.11
CA LYS A 165 -21.10 -8.02 -21.95
C LYS A 165 -21.62 -7.24 -23.16
N LEU A 166 -22.01 -5.98 -22.96
CA LEU A 166 -22.48 -5.10 -24.03
C LEU A 166 -21.36 -4.82 -25.04
N ASP A 167 -20.15 -4.54 -24.56
CA ASP A 167 -18.99 -4.30 -25.41
C ASP A 167 -18.57 -5.54 -26.19
N GLN A 168 -18.67 -6.73 -25.58
CA GLN A 168 -18.37 -7.99 -26.25
C GLN A 168 -19.40 -8.34 -27.34
N ALA A 169 -20.67 -7.99 -27.14
CA ALA A 169 -21.69 -8.13 -28.18
C ALA A 169 -21.50 -7.13 -29.34
N ALA A 170 -20.96 -5.93 -29.06
CA ALA A 170 -20.70 -4.89 -30.04
C ALA A 170 -19.38 -5.08 -30.80
N ALA A 171 -18.39 -5.74 -30.20
CA ALA A 171 -17.11 -6.05 -30.82
C ALA A 171 -17.25 -7.23 -31.80
N GLY A 172 -17.68 -6.95 -33.03
CA GLY A 172 -17.83 -7.93 -34.13
C GLY A 172 -16.54 -8.65 -34.58
N GLY A 173 -15.41 -8.41 -33.90
CA GLY A 173 -14.19 -9.21 -33.92
C GLY A 173 -13.69 -9.30 -32.48
N GLY A 174 -13.89 -10.45 -31.84
CA GLY A 174 -13.72 -10.61 -30.40
C GLY A 174 -12.27 -10.51 -29.91
N ILE A 175 -12.10 -10.50 -28.59
CA ILE A 175 -10.82 -10.78 -27.93
C ILE A 175 -10.27 -12.10 -28.48
N ASP A 176 -8.96 -12.16 -28.74
CA ASP A 176 -8.30 -13.40 -29.16
C ASP A 176 -8.68 -14.58 -28.23
N PRO A 177 -8.99 -15.79 -28.76
CA PRO A 177 -9.48 -16.90 -27.96
C PRO A 177 -8.54 -17.32 -26.81
N GLN A 178 -7.23 -17.19 -26.99
CA GLN A 178 -6.26 -17.51 -25.93
C GLN A 178 -6.33 -16.47 -24.82
N THR A 179 -6.40 -15.19 -25.16
CA THR A 179 -6.53 -14.10 -24.18
C THR A 179 -7.85 -14.18 -23.42
N ALA A 180 -8.95 -14.48 -24.12
CA ALA A 180 -10.26 -14.70 -23.51
C ALA A 180 -10.25 -15.89 -22.52
N ALA A 181 -9.54 -16.98 -22.85
CA ALA A 181 -9.42 -18.13 -21.96
C ALA A 181 -8.61 -17.83 -20.68
N VAL A 182 -7.52 -17.05 -20.78
CA VAL A 182 -6.75 -16.59 -19.62
C VAL A 182 -7.60 -15.70 -18.72
N LEU A 183 -8.29 -14.72 -19.31
CA LEU A 183 -9.18 -13.83 -18.57
C LEU A 183 -10.29 -14.61 -17.85
N GLN A 184 -10.92 -15.57 -18.54
CA GLN A 184 -11.96 -16.41 -17.96
C GLN A 184 -11.44 -17.23 -16.78
N LYS A 185 -10.22 -17.76 -16.88
CA LYS A 185 -9.57 -18.51 -15.79
C LYS A 185 -9.27 -17.62 -14.59
N ASN A 186 -8.71 -16.43 -14.82
CA ASN A 186 -8.43 -15.47 -13.74
C ASN A 186 -9.72 -15.03 -13.03
N LEU A 187 -10.78 -14.79 -13.79
CA LEU A 187 -12.09 -14.45 -13.24
C LEU A 187 -12.65 -15.58 -12.37
N GLN A 188 -12.55 -16.84 -12.81
CA GLN A 188 -12.97 -18.00 -12.02
C GLN A 188 -12.20 -18.13 -10.69
N VAL A 189 -10.89 -17.89 -10.70
CA VAL A 189 -10.08 -17.93 -9.47
C VAL A 189 -10.52 -16.84 -8.49
N ILE A 190 -10.79 -15.62 -8.98
CA ILE A 190 -11.25 -14.51 -8.14
C ILE A 190 -12.66 -14.79 -7.59
N ASP A 191 -13.58 -15.29 -8.42
CA ASP A 191 -14.94 -15.64 -7.99
C ASP A 191 -14.93 -16.74 -6.92
N GLN A 192 -14.04 -17.72 -7.05
CA GLN A 192 -13.84 -18.75 -6.04
C GLN A 192 -13.33 -18.16 -4.71
N ALA A 193 -12.34 -17.26 -4.76
CA ALA A 193 -11.81 -16.59 -3.56
C ALA A 193 -12.88 -15.73 -2.85
N ILE A 194 -13.77 -15.07 -3.60
CA ILE A 194 -14.92 -14.33 -3.05
C ILE A 194 -15.89 -15.30 -2.36
N ALA A 195 -16.21 -16.44 -2.99
CA ALA A 195 -17.13 -17.42 -2.45
C ALA A 195 -16.59 -18.06 -1.15
N GLU A 196 -15.31 -18.40 -1.12
CA GLU A 196 -14.62 -18.94 0.05
C GLU A 196 -14.57 -17.92 1.19
N SER A 197 -14.22 -16.67 0.89
CA SER A 197 -14.15 -15.62 1.91
C SER A 197 -15.55 -15.34 2.52
N ARG A 198 -16.60 -15.34 1.68
CA ARG A 198 -18.00 -15.24 2.15
C ARG A 198 -18.45 -16.46 2.95
N ALA A 199 -17.95 -17.65 2.63
CA ALA A 199 -18.23 -18.85 3.41
C ALA A 199 -17.57 -18.77 4.80
N ALA A 200 -16.31 -18.33 4.85
CA ALA A 200 -15.59 -18.11 6.09
C ALA A 200 -16.27 -17.04 6.98
N LEU A 201 -16.77 -15.95 6.40
CA LEU A 201 -17.51 -14.93 7.15
C LEU A 201 -18.87 -15.40 7.66
N ARG A 202 -19.49 -16.39 7.03
CA ARG A 202 -20.73 -17.00 7.54
C ARG A 202 -20.48 -17.86 8.79
N SER A 203 -19.35 -18.55 8.85
CA SER A 203 -18.96 -19.34 10.03
C SER A 203 -18.32 -18.48 11.12
N GLU A 204 -17.53 -17.48 10.74
CA GLU A 204 -16.77 -16.61 11.64
C GLU A 204 -16.93 -15.14 11.24
N PRO A 205 -18.05 -14.49 11.61
CA PRO A 205 -18.33 -13.09 11.21
C PRO A 205 -17.27 -12.09 11.70
N GLN A 206 -16.55 -12.41 12.77
CA GLN A 206 -15.52 -11.53 13.34
C GLN A 206 -14.10 -11.82 12.82
N SER A 207 -13.96 -12.72 11.84
CA SER A 207 -12.66 -13.07 11.26
C SER A 207 -12.11 -11.91 10.42
N ALA A 208 -11.18 -11.14 10.99
CA ALA A 208 -10.49 -10.08 10.26
C ALA A 208 -9.77 -10.58 8.99
N PRO A 209 -9.07 -11.74 9.00
CA PRO A 209 -8.46 -12.28 7.79
C PRO A 209 -9.47 -12.59 6.67
N ALA A 210 -10.67 -13.11 7.00
CA ALA A 210 -11.70 -13.40 6.01
C ALA A 210 -12.30 -12.10 5.41
N ARG A 211 -12.44 -11.05 6.23
CA ARG A 211 -12.89 -9.72 5.77
C ARG A 211 -11.89 -9.08 4.81
N ASP A 212 -10.61 -9.09 5.18
CA ASP A 212 -9.53 -8.55 4.34
C ASP A 212 -9.44 -9.32 3.00
N SER A 213 -9.47 -10.66 3.05
CA SER A 213 -9.48 -11.52 1.87
C SER A 213 -10.66 -11.23 0.94
N LEU A 214 -11.87 -11.03 1.48
CA LEU A 214 -13.04 -10.68 0.67
C LEU A 214 -12.84 -9.35 -0.07
N PHE A 215 -12.37 -8.30 0.62
CA PHE A 215 -12.13 -7.00 -0.02
C PHE A 215 -11.04 -7.04 -1.08
N ASP A 216 -9.95 -7.76 -0.82
CA ASP A 216 -8.87 -7.89 -1.80
C ASP A 216 -9.35 -8.62 -3.06
N ALA A 217 -10.15 -9.68 -2.89
CA ALA A 217 -10.75 -10.39 -4.02
C ALA A 217 -11.74 -9.52 -4.81
N LEU A 218 -12.58 -8.72 -4.12
CA LEU A 218 -13.50 -7.77 -4.76
C LEU A 218 -12.77 -6.69 -5.55
N LYS A 219 -11.69 -6.10 -4.99
CA LYS A 219 -10.86 -5.11 -5.69
C LYS A 219 -10.23 -5.69 -6.95
N ARG A 220 -9.64 -6.89 -6.85
CA ARG A 220 -9.06 -7.58 -8.01
C ARG A 220 -10.10 -7.83 -9.11
N LYS A 221 -11.33 -8.21 -8.74
CA LYS A 221 -12.42 -8.40 -9.71
C LYS A 221 -12.76 -7.11 -10.45
N VAL A 222 -12.85 -5.99 -9.73
CA VAL A 222 -13.11 -4.67 -10.34
C VAL A 222 -12.01 -4.28 -11.31
N THR A 223 -10.74 -4.38 -10.90
CA THR A 223 -9.60 -4.05 -11.76
C THR A 223 -9.58 -4.92 -13.02
N LEU A 224 -9.77 -6.24 -12.87
CA LEU A 224 -9.81 -7.17 -14.00
C LEU A 224 -10.89 -6.79 -15.03
N LEU A 225 -12.10 -6.43 -14.56
CA LEU A 225 -13.19 -6.03 -15.43
C LEU A 225 -12.92 -4.68 -16.12
N GLN A 226 -12.32 -3.71 -15.43
CA GLN A 226 -11.94 -2.42 -16.01
C GLN A 226 -10.88 -2.59 -17.10
N ASP A 227 -9.85 -3.40 -16.85
CA ASP A 227 -8.79 -3.70 -17.80
C ASP A 227 -9.33 -4.45 -19.02
N THR A 228 -10.28 -5.36 -18.81
CA THR A 228 -10.97 -6.08 -19.89
C THR A 228 -11.73 -5.10 -20.81
N ILE A 229 -12.47 -4.15 -20.23
CA ILE A 229 -13.19 -3.12 -21.00
C ILE A 229 -12.21 -2.21 -21.75
N ALA A 230 -11.12 -1.80 -21.10
CA ALA A 230 -10.07 -1.00 -21.73
C ALA A 230 -9.43 -1.73 -22.91
N LEU A 231 -9.10 -3.02 -22.74
CA LEU A 231 -8.56 -3.88 -23.78
C LEU A 231 -9.53 -3.99 -24.96
N MET A 232 -10.81 -4.25 -24.71
CA MET A 232 -11.83 -4.31 -25.77
C MET A 232 -11.97 -2.98 -26.53
N ASN A 233 -11.84 -1.85 -25.85
CA ASN A 233 -11.88 -0.54 -26.47
C ASN A 233 -10.65 -0.28 -27.36
N GLU A 234 -9.45 -0.63 -26.91
CA GLU A 234 -8.23 -0.50 -27.71
C GLU A 234 -8.23 -1.43 -28.94
N MET A 235 -8.74 -2.66 -28.78
CA MET A 235 -8.94 -3.60 -29.89
C MET A 235 -9.93 -3.04 -30.92
N ARG A 236 -11.02 -2.40 -30.48
CA ARG A 236 -11.99 -1.73 -31.36
C ARG A 236 -11.38 -0.55 -32.13
N LYS A 237 -10.44 0.18 -31.52
CA LYS A 237 -9.71 1.28 -32.17
C LYS A 237 -8.60 0.80 -33.11
N GLY A 238 -8.30 -0.50 -33.16
CA GLY A 238 -7.24 -1.06 -33.98
C GLY A 238 -5.83 -0.74 -33.48
N ASN A 239 -5.65 -0.59 -32.16
CA ASN A 239 -4.35 -0.33 -31.53
C ASN A 239 -3.78 -1.59 -30.85
N PRO A 240 -3.07 -2.47 -31.60
CA PRO A 240 -2.55 -3.72 -31.04
C PRO A 240 -1.43 -3.51 -30.01
N ALA A 241 -0.70 -2.39 -30.08
CA ALA A 241 0.39 -2.08 -29.13
C ALA A 241 -0.16 -1.72 -27.75
N GLY A 242 -1.22 -0.90 -27.69
CA GLY A 242 -1.92 -0.58 -26.44
C GLY A 242 -2.58 -1.81 -25.82
N GLY A 243 -3.19 -2.67 -26.65
CA GLY A 243 -3.77 -3.94 -26.19
C GLY A 243 -2.74 -4.90 -25.59
N ALA A 244 -1.56 -5.03 -26.20
CA ALA A 244 -0.50 -5.91 -25.71
C ALA A 244 0.02 -5.51 -24.32
N GLN A 245 0.14 -4.20 -24.04
CA GLN A 245 0.58 -3.71 -22.73
C GLN A 245 -0.44 -4.00 -21.62
N LEU A 246 -1.74 -3.95 -21.95
CA LEU A 246 -2.82 -4.31 -21.03
C LEU A 246 -2.85 -5.82 -20.75
N VAL A 247 -2.64 -6.66 -21.77
CA VAL A 247 -2.55 -8.12 -21.60
C VAL A 247 -1.37 -8.53 -20.71
N GLU A 248 -0.25 -7.83 -20.79
CA GLU A 248 0.89 -8.11 -19.89
C GLU A 248 0.62 -7.71 -18.43
N GLY A 249 -0.14 -6.63 -18.21
CA GLY A 249 -0.61 -6.25 -16.87
C GLY A 249 -1.58 -7.26 -16.27
N LEU A 250 -2.47 -7.81 -17.10
CA LEU A 250 -3.46 -8.83 -16.74
C LEU A 250 -2.83 -10.17 -16.29
N ASN A 251 -1.61 -10.47 -16.74
CA ASN A 251 -0.90 -11.70 -16.38
C ASN A 251 -0.03 -11.55 -15.11
N LYS A 252 0.20 -10.32 -14.64
CA LYS A 252 0.99 -10.02 -13.43
C LYS A 252 0.12 -9.80 -12.19
N SER A 253 -1.21 -9.78 -12.34
CA SER A 253 -2.21 -9.48 -11.30
C SER A 253 -2.90 -10.76 -10.83
#